data_AF-A0A348AQM9-F1
#
_entry.id   AF-A0A348AQM9-F1
#
_cell.length_a   1.000
_cell.length_b   1.000
_cell.length_c   1.000
_cell.angle_alpha   90.00
_cell.angle_beta   90.00
_cell.angle_gamma   90.00
#
_symmetry.space_group_name_H-M   'P 1'
#
loop_
_entity.id
_entity.type
_entity.pdbx_description
1 polymer ?
#
loop_
_entity_poly.entity_id
_entity_poly.type
_entity_poly.pdbx_seq_one_letter_code
_entity_poly.pdbx_strand_id
1 'polypeptide(L)'
;MTIKSEEFKTAMSAVRERIAAAKRRGTHSGFIDYHGCTSVCNELIAILEDAGKAAERGDCAYAYSVAALVLVNCAKLAGSADDSAGGITDTRSYVEGVLKKACSGVERGSAEAEFIFLQSLKDSRNKAFDGWDEFAYDLLLPTAELATAKNVNKLYAVLDEFDAKLSQKEYSSWHQESDCLVRLTAITAIDGEQAAEKFVSDNIQYDGIRRIAICNALDKSDFHRAERLCRDKINSTDRAYHWTREWYDILFEVYSKSGDKERRAELAEDLLLGKHDTKYYTILKQLLSEKGVWTTEYPSILAKLAQNLPYNMYMGILSKEGETRRLLEQLIIHPSEIFTYGKQLSTDFPAETYDLCLNEIRKQAAEADNRIKYKQVCGNIKKLFDYGGNNEVSRIIEELKAKYPRRPAMIEELDGSAVRLAKKR
;
A
#
# COMPACT_ATOMS: atom_id res chain seq x y z
N MET A 1 16.55 -8.66 33.29
CA MET A 1 17.60 -7.68 33.64
C MET A 1 17.01 -6.65 34.59
N THR A 2 17.60 -6.43 35.76
CA THR A 2 17.00 -5.52 36.76
C THR A 2 17.16 -4.05 36.35
N ILE A 3 16.07 -3.28 36.48
CA ILE A 3 16.02 -1.85 36.16
C ILE A 3 17.11 -1.09 36.93
N LYS A 4 17.85 -0.22 36.24
CA LYS A 4 18.97 0.60 36.78
C LYS A 4 20.16 -0.20 37.35
N SER A 5 20.22 -1.52 37.16
CA SER A 5 21.41 -2.31 37.47
C SER A 5 22.61 -1.87 36.61
N GLU A 6 23.82 -2.25 37.03
CA GLU A 6 25.02 -1.93 36.27
C GLU A 6 25.06 -2.66 34.91
N GLU A 7 24.52 -3.87 34.87
CA GLU A 7 24.28 -4.63 33.63
C GLU A 7 23.38 -3.85 32.68
N PHE A 8 22.27 -3.30 33.18
CA PHE A 8 21.34 -2.48 32.39
C PHE A 8 21.99 -1.23 31.82
N LYS A 9 22.76 -0.50 32.62
CA LYS A 9 23.47 0.70 32.16
C LYS A 9 24.51 0.35 31.09
N THR A 10 25.24 -0.74 31.30
CA THR A 10 26.26 -1.24 30.37
C THR A 10 25.62 -1.63 29.03
N ALA A 11 24.52 -2.40 29.06
CA ALA A 11 23.78 -2.79 27.86
C ALA A 11 23.24 -1.58 27.09
N MET A 12 22.66 -0.59 27.78
CA MET A 12 22.19 0.65 27.16
C MET A 12 23.34 1.50 26.61
N SER A 13 24.51 1.51 27.25
CA SER A 13 25.70 2.20 26.73
C SER A 13 26.18 1.56 25.43
N ALA A 14 26.20 0.22 25.36
CA ALA A 14 26.57 -0.51 24.14
C ALA A 14 25.60 -0.20 22.98
N VAL A 15 24.29 -0.13 23.25
CA VAL A 15 23.29 0.27 22.24
C VAL A 15 23.54 1.69 21.75
N ARG A 16 23.81 2.66 22.64
CA ARG A 16 24.12 4.04 22.23
C ARG A 16 25.36 4.11 21.34
N GLU A 17 26.40 3.34 21.66
CA GLU A 17 27.62 3.28 20.85
C GLU A 17 27.35 2.65 19.47
N ARG A 18 26.54 1.59 19.39
CA ARG A 18 26.11 1.00 18.11
C ARG A 18 25.38 2.03 17.24
N ILE A 19 24.41 2.76 17.81
CA ILE A 19 23.67 3.82 17.10
C ILE A 19 24.63 4.93 16.64
N ALA A 20 25.53 5.39 17.51
CA ALA A 20 26.50 6.43 17.18
C ALA A 20 27.45 5.98 16.05
N ALA A 21 27.93 4.74 16.10
CA ALA A 21 28.77 4.15 15.07
C ALA A 21 28.03 4.05 13.72
N ALA A 22 26.76 3.63 13.72
CA ALA A 22 25.94 3.58 12.51
C ALA A 22 25.79 4.97 11.88
N LYS A 23 25.43 5.97 12.69
CA LYS A 23 25.33 7.36 12.22
C LYS A 23 26.64 7.87 11.63
N ARG A 24 27.77 7.62 12.29
CA ARG A 24 29.10 7.98 11.76
C ARG A 24 29.39 7.33 10.40
N ARG A 25 29.06 6.04 10.23
CA ARG A 25 29.25 5.32 8.96
C ARG A 25 28.32 5.82 7.86
N GLY A 26 27.09 6.21 8.19
CA GLY A 26 26.12 6.74 7.23
C GLY A 26 26.27 8.23 6.92
N THR A 27 27.21 8.94 7.56
CA THR A 27 27.42 10.37 7.33
C THR A 27 28.51 10.60 6.29
N HIS A 28 28.15 11.26 5.19
CA HIS A 28 29.08 11.71 4.16
C HIS A 28 29.09 13.25 4.11
N SER A 29 30.27 13.85 4.26
CA SER A 29 30.44 15.31 4.25
C SER A 29 29.53 16.07 5.23
N GLY A 30 29.25 15.48 6.40
CA GLY A 30 28.41 16.08 7.45
C GLY A 30 26.90 15.89 7.25
N PHE A 31 26.49 15.14 6.24
CA PHE A 31 25.08 14.84 5.94
C PHE A 31 24.84 13.34 5.81
N ILE A 32 23.65 12.88 6.19
CA ILE A 32 23.22 11.50 6.00
C ILE A 32 22.37 11.46 4.72
N ASP A 33 23.01 11.09 3.61
CA ASP A 33 22.36 10.97 2.30
C ASP A 33 21.39 9.78 2.21
N TYR A 34 20.72 9.62 1.07
CA TYR A 34 19.78 8.54 0.81
C TYR A 34 20.31 7.15 1.22
N HIS A 35 21.53 6.80 0.80
CA HIS A 35 22.14 5.51 1.10
C HIS A 35 22.61 5.41 2.56
N GLY A 36 23.13 6.52 3.09
CA GLY A 36 23.49 6.66 4.49
C GLY A 36 22.29 6.44 5.41
N CYS A 37 21.14 7.02 5.08
CA CYS A 37 19.90 6.90 5.85
C CYS A 37 19.42 5.45 5.86
N THR A 38 19.35 4.80 4.69
CA THR A 38 19.02 3.36 4.61
C THR A 38 19.98 2.51 5.45
N SER A 39 21.29 2.77 5.38
CA SER A 39 22.30 2.04 6.15
C SER A 39 22.12 2.22 7.67
N VAL A 40 21.84 3.43 8.12
CA VAL A 40 21.58 3.73 9.54
C VAL A 40 20.31 3.03 10.00
N CYS A 41 19.20 3.17 9.26
CA CYS A 41 17.92 2.55 9.60
C CYS A 41 18.01 1.02 9.67
N ASN A 42 18.76 0.38 8.77
CA ASN A 42 19.00 -1.07 8.85
C ASN A 42 19.70 -1.50 10.16
N GLU A 43 20.67 -0.74 10.65
CA GLU A 43 21.26 -1.03 11.96
C GLU A 43 20.27 -0.78 13.10
N LEU A 44 19.47 0.30 13.03
CA LEU A 44 18.43 0.57 14.03
C LEU A 44 17.41 -0.57 14.10
N ILE A 45 17.01 -1.13 12.96
CA ILE A 45 16.13 -2.30 12.88
C ILE A 45 16.80 -3.52 13.52
N ALA A 46 18.07 -3.81 13.22
CA ALA A 46 18.79 -4.92 13.86
C ALA A 46 18.87 -4.77 15.39
N ILE A 47 19.08 -3.54 15.90
CA ILE A 47 19.03 -3.24 17.33
C ILE A 47 17.64 -3.51 17.91
N LEU A 48 16.58 -3.15 17.20
CA LEU A 48 15.20 -3.41 17.61
C LEU A 48 14.86 -4.89 17.60
N GLU A 49 15.36 -5.67 16.63
CA GLU A 49 15.20 -7.13 16.62
C GLU A 49 15.84 -7.77 17.85
N ASP A 50 17.06 -7.33 18.22
CA ASP A 50 17.73 -7.78 19.45
C ASP A 50 16.93 -7.42 20.70
N ALA A 51 16.36 -6.21 20.75
CA ALA A 51 15.49 -5.75 21.83
C ALA A 51 14.18 -6.54 21.91
N GLY A 52 13.57 -6.87 20.76
CA GLY A 52 12.38 -7.71 20.70
C GLY A 52 12.63 -9.11 21.26
N LYS A 53 13.76 -9.73 20.92
CA LYS A 53 14.19 -11.01 21.52
C LYS A 53 14.46 -10.89 23.02
N ALA A 54 14.91 -9.72 23.50
CA ALA A 54 15.07 -9.47 24.92
C ALA A 54 13.72 -9.39 25.65
N ALA A 55 12.73 -8.70 25.06
CA ALA A 55 11.36 -8.69 25.59
C ALA A 55 10.78 -10.11 25.71
N GLU A 56 10.98 -10.96 24.69
CA GLU A 56 10.55 -12.37 24.71
C GLU A 56 11.20 -13.20 25.83
N ARG A 57 12.38 -12.79 26.33
CA ARG A 57 13.05 -13.40 27.48
C ARG A 57 12.66 -12.77 28.83
N GLY A 58 11.74 -11.80 28.83
CA GLY A 58 11.31 -11.07 30.01
C GLY A 58 12.14 -9.84 30.35
N ASP A 59 13.06 -9.41 29.48
CA ASP A 59 13.82 -8.15 29.66
C ASP A 59 13.01 -6.93 29.14
N CYS A 60 11.76 -6.80 29.56
CA CYS A 60 10.80 -5.86 28.98
C CYS A 60 11.17 -4.39 29.19
N ALA A 61 11.63 -4.00 30.39
CA ALA A 61 12.08 -2.63 30.64
C ALA A 61 13.30 -2.24 29.80
N TYR A 62 14.18 -3.20 29.51
CA TYR A 62 15.32 -2.98 28.61
C TYR A 62 14.84 -2.82 27.17
N ALA A 63 13.97 -3.71 26.70
CA ALA A 63 13.41 -3.63 25.36
C ALA A 63 12.67 -2.30 25.10
N TYR A 64 11.82 -1.87 26.03
CA TYR A 64 11.18 -0.56 26.00
C TYR A 64 12.22 0.57 25.90
N SER A 65 13.25 0.54 26.74
CA SER A 65 14.28 1.60 26.79
C SER A 65 15.08 1.69 25.49
N VAL A 66 15.33 0.56 24.84
CA VAL A 66 15.97 0.52 23.52
C VAL A 66 15.02 1.07 22.45
N ALA A 67 13.76 0.65 22.44
CA ALA A 67 12.76 1.12 21.48
C ALA A 67 12.56 2.64 21.56
N ALA A 68 12.39 3.19 22.77
CA ALA A 68 12.28 4.63 22.99
C ALA A 68 13.55 5.38 22.54
N LEU A 69 14.75 4.84 22.82
CA LEU A 69 16.01 5.42 22.37
C LEU A 69 16.12 5.44 20.84
N VAL A 70 15.73 4.36 20.18
CA VAL A 70 15.75 4.27 18.71
C VAL A 70 14.76 5.26 18.11
N LEU A 71 13.54 5.35 18.64
CA LEU A 71 12.53 6.29 18.16
C LEU A 71 12.96 7.75 18.29
N VAL A 72 13.60 8.12 19.41
CA VAL A 72 14.22 9.45 19.58
C VAL A 72 15.30 9.71 18.52
N ASN A 73 16.05 8.68 18.12
CA ASN A 73 17.05 8.82 17.06
C ASN A 73 16.43 8.91 15.67
N CYS A 74 15.31 8.22 15.42
CA CYS A 74 14.51 8.33 14.20
C CYS A 74 13.97 9.76 14.02
N ALA A 75 13.38 10.37 15.06
CA ALA A 75 12.87 11.74 14.98
C ALA A 75 14.00 12.76 14.67
N LYS A 76 15.18 12.57 15.26
CA LYS A 76 16.36 13.38 14.92
C LYS A 76 16.79 13.22 13.46
N LEU A 77 16.74 12.00 12.93
CA LEU A 77 17.08 11.72 11.53
C LEU A 77 16.05 12.33 10.58
N ALA A 78 14.77 12.32 10.92
CA ALA A 78 13.70 12.86 10.09
C ALA A 78 13.94 14.35 9.74
N GLY A 79 14.52 15.13 10.66
CA GLY A 79 14.90 16.52 10.43
C GLY A 79 16.32 16.74 9.86
N SER A 80 17.12 15.69 9.61
CA SER A 80 18.55 15.85 9.28
C SER A 80 19.14 14.85 8.28
N ALA A 81 18.32 13.95 7.73
CA ALA A 81 18.72 12.92 6.76
C ALA A 81 17.77 12.89 5.55
N ASP A 82 18.26 12.35 4.44
CA ASP A 82 17.42 12.04 3.27
C ASP A 82 16.73 10.69 3.46
N ASP A 83 15.49 10.71 3.96
CA ASP A 83 14.63 9.53 4.14
C ASP A 83 13.70 9.26 2.94
N SER A 84 14.06 9.69 1.73
CA SER A 84 13.22 9.43 0.54
C SER A 84 13.02 7.92 0.26
N ALA A 85 13.84 7.05 0.87
CA ALA A 85 13.68 5.59 0.84
C ALA A 85 12.59 5.07 1.79
N GLY A 86 12.13 5.86 2.76
CA GLY A 86 11.16 5.47 3.79
C GLY A 86 11.75 4.63 4.94
N GLY A 87 13.07 4.62 5.13
CA GLY A 87 13.72 3.80 6.14
C GLY A 87 13.36 4.19 7.58
N ILE A 88 13.06 5.46 7.85
CA ILE A 88 12.58 5.88 9.17
C ILE A 88 11.19 5.32 9.44
N THR A 89 10.28 5.39 8.46
CA THR A 89 8.93 4.81 8.56
C THR A 89 9.00 3.31 8.83
N ASP A 90 9.84 2.58 8.10
CA ASP A 90 10.05 1.14 8.34
C ASP A 90 10.56 0.89 9.76
N THR A 91 11.57 1.67 10.21
CA THR A 91 12.12 1.54 11.56
C THR A 91 11.06 1.78 12.65
N ARG A 92 10.12 2.72 12.44
CA ARG A 92 9.01 2.97 13.38
C ARG A 92 8.09 1.77 13.53
N SER A 93 7.81 1.02 12.46
CA SER A 93 7.02 -0.22 12.57
C SER A 93 7.71 -1.28 13.43
N TYR A 94 9.05 -1.36 13.41
CA TYR A 94 9.79 -2.24 14.33
C TYR A 94 9.75 -1.73 15.78
N VAL A 95 9.78 -0.41 16.00
CA VAL A 95 9.60 0.18 17.33
C VAL A 95 8.25 -0.24 17.91
N GLU A 96 7.16 -0.08 17.15
CA GLU A 96 5.81 -0.49 17.56
C GLU A 96 5.78 -1.98 17.95
N GLY A 97 6.37 -2.85 17.13
CA GLY A 97 6.46 -4.28 17.40
C GLY A 97 7.20 -4.61 18.71
N VAL A 98 8.32 -3.93 18.99
CA VAL A 98 9.08 -4.12 20.24
C VAL A 98 8.30 -3.59 21.44
N LEU A 99 7.66 -2.42 21.33
CA LEU A 99 6.86 -1.84 22.41
C LEU A 99 5.69 -2.76 22.78
N LYS A 100 4.99 -3.31 21.78
CA LYS A 100 3.91 -4.29 22.00
C LYS A 100 4.42 -5.54 22.73
N LYS A 101 5.57 -6.08 22.35
CA LYS A 101 6.20 -7.22 23.05
C LYS A 101 6.58 -6.87 24.49
N ALA A 102 7.18 -5.69 24.70
CA ALA A 102 7.58 -5.25 26.03
C ALA A 102 6.38 -5.06 26.97
N CYS A 103 5.30 -4.45 26.49
CA CYS A 103 4.11 -4.16 27.31
C CYS A 103 3.28 -5.42 27.58
N SER A 104 3.12 -6.31 26.60
CA SER A 104 2.45 -7.62 26.81
C SER A 104 3.26 -8.59 27.68
N GLY A 105 4.58 -8.43 27.77
CA GLY A 105 5.45 -9.28 28.59
C GLY A 105 5.52 -8.92 30.08
N VAL A 106 4.83 -7.86 30.52
CA VAL A 106 4.80 -7.44 31.94
C VAL A 106 3.41 -7.56 32.54
N GLU A 107 3.34 -7.93 33.82
CA GLU A 107 2.07 -7.93 34.54
C GLU A 107 1.65 -6.50 34.87
N ARG A 108 0.42 -6.12 34.49
CA ARG A 108 -0.13 -4.78 34.77
C ARG A 108 -0.18 -4.53 36.28
N GLY A 109 0.38 -3.39 36.70
CA GLY A 109 0.50 -3.03 38.12
C GLY A 109 1.77 -3.55 38.80
N SER A 110 2.60 -4.32 38.10
CA SER A 110 3.96 -4.62 38.56
C SER A 110 4.86 -3.39 38.56
N ALA A 111 5.95 -3.43 39.32
CA ALA A 111 6.94 -2.35 39.35
C ALA A 111 7.60 -2.10 37.98
N GLU A 112 7.72 -3.16 37.15
CA GLU A 112 8.27 -3.05 35.81
C GLU A 112 7.28 -2.40 34.83
N ALA A 113 6.01 -2.78 34.88
CA ALA A 113 4.95 -2.12 34.11
C ALA A 113 4.82 -0.63 34.50
N GLU A 114 4.88 -0.33 35.80
CA GLU A 114 4.85 1.06 36.28
C GLU A 114 6.07 1.85 35.79
N PHE A 115 7.26 1.24 35.76
CA PHE A 115 8.45 1.86 35.19
C PHE A 115 8.25 2.20 33.71
N ILE A 116 7.82 1.23 32.90
CA ILE A 116 7.61 1.43 31.46
C ILE A 116 6.58 2.55 31.22
N PHE A 117 5.44 2.50 31.91
CA PHE A 117 4.39 3.50 31.80
C PHE A 117 4.89 4.91 32.17
N LEU A 118 5.51 5.08 33.35
CA LEU A 118 5.97 6.40 33.77
C LEU A 118 7.10 6.94 32.90
N GLN A 119 7.96 6.05 32.40
CA GLN A 119 9.05 6.42 31.52
C GLN A 119 8.53 6.81 30.13
N SER A 120 7.47 6.19 29.61
CA SER A 120 6.85 6.60 28.34
C SER A 120 6.22 7.99 28.40
N LEU A 121 5.57 8.34 29.51
CA LEU A 121 5.07 9.70 29.73
C LEU A 121 6.19 10.75 29.76
N LYS A 122 7.39 10.35 30.19
CA LYS A 122 8.56 11.24 30.21
C LYS A 122 9.19 11.33 28.83
N ASP A 123 9.37 10.19 28.16
CA ASP A 123 10.02 10.11 26.86
C ASP A 123 9.16 10.70 25.74
N SER A 124 7.82 10.66 25.87
CA SER A 124 6.91 11.33 24.94
C SER A 124 7.09 12.85 24.88
N ARG A 125 7.63 13.45 25.95
CA ARG A 125 7.97 14.89 26.00
C ARG A 125 9.42 15.18 25.58
N ASN A 126 10.08 14.24 24.90
CA ASN A 126 11.43 14.47 24.42
C ASN A 126 11.44 15.55 23.33
N LYS A 127 12.31 16.55 23.46
CA LYS A 127 12.46 17.65 22.48
C LYS A 127 12.83 17.17 21.07
N ALA A 128 13.35 15.96 20.92
CA ALA A 128 13.57 15.37 19.60
C ALA A 128 12.29 15.21 18.77
N PHE A 129 11.12 15.18 19.42
CA PHE A 129 9.81 15.09 18.77
C PHE A 129 9.21 16.45 18.42
N ASP A 130 9.88 17.57 18.74
CA ASP A 130 9.38 18.88 18.32
C ASP A 130 9.41 18.99 16.78
N GLY A 131 8.23 19.12 16.17
CA GLY A 131 8.05 19.08 14.72
C GLY A 131 7.78 17.68 14.15
N TRP A 132 7.85 16.65 15.00
CA TRP A 132 7.56 15.25 14.72
C TRP A 132 6.67 14.69 15.85
N ASP A 133 5.64 15.45 16.23
CA ASP A 133 4.84 15.22 17.43
C ASP A 133 4.14 13.83 17.38
N GLU A 134 3.95 13.25 16.20
CA GLU A 134 3.38 11.91 16.01
C GLU A 134 4.23 10.79 16.62
N PHE A 135 5.55 10.98 16.74
CA PHE A 135 6.44 10.01 17.36
C PHE A 135 6.18 9.87 18.85
N ALA A 136 5.61 10.89 19.51
CA ALA A 136 5.21 10.78 20.90
C ALA A 136 4.08 9.75 21.08
N TYR A 137 3.16 9.67 20.11
CA TYR A 137 2.04 8.73 20.13
C TYR A 137 2.47 7.27 19.91
N ASP A 138 3.54 7.04 19.14
CA ASP A 138 4.14 5.71 18.98
C ASP A 138 4.57 5.09 20.33
N LEU A 139 4.94 5.92 21.33
CA LEU A 139 5.24 5.47 22.69
C LEU A 139 3.97 5.33 23.54
N LEU A 140 3.09 6.34 23.50
CA LEU A 140 1.95 6.44 24.41
C LEU A 140 0.90 5.37 24.10
N LEU A 141 0.65 5.06 22.83
CA LEU A 141 -0.40 4.12 22.43
C LEU A 141 -0.19 2.72 23.01
N PRO A 142 0.93 2.01 22.77
CA PRO A 142 1.13 0.68 23.34
C PRO A 142 1.24 0.73 24.87
N THR A 143 1.88 1.76 25.44
CA THR A 143 2.10 1.81 26.90
C THR A 143 0.85 2.19 27.70
N ALA A 144 -0.19 2.74 27.06
CA ALA A 144 -1.46 3.03 27.70
C ALA A 144 -2.18 1.78 28.24
N GLU A 145 -1.89 0.60 27.71
CA GLU A 145 -2.45 -0.67 28.22
C GLU A 145 -1.97 -0.99 29.65
N LEU A 146 -0.83 -0.42 30.04
CA LEU A 146 -0.24 -0.57 31.37
C LEU A 146 -0.83 0.43 32.40
N ALA A 147 -1.76 1.29 31.97
CA ALA A 147 -2.41 2.24 32.84
C ALA A 147 -3.21 1.53 33.95
N THR A 148 -3.27 2.18 35.11
CA THR A 148 -4.03 1.75 36.28
C THR A 148 -4.84 2.92 36.80
N ALA A 149 -5.87 2.64 37.61
CA ALA A 149 -6.65 3.68 38.28
C ALA A 149 -5.78 4.67 39.10
N LYS A 150 -4.59 4.26 39.54
CA LYS A 150 -3.66 5.10 40.31
C LYS A 150 -2.86 6.09 39.46
N ASN A 151 -2.59 5.78 38.19
CA ASN A 151 -1.63 6.52 37.37
C ASN A 151 -2.22 7.10 36.07
N VAL A 152 -3.42 6.70 35.64
CA VAL A 152 -4.03 7.13 34.37
C VAL A 152 -4.19 8.65 34.24
N ASN A 153 -4.47 9.35 35.35
CA ASN A 153 -4.57 10.82 35.33
C ASN A 153 -3.27 11.49 34.90
N LYS A 154 -2.11 10.83 35.08
CA LYS A 154 -0.82 11.34 34.57
C LYS A 154 -0.75 11.23 33.04
N LEU A 155 -1.29 10.17 32.46
CA LEU A 155 -1.40 10.02 31.00
C LEU A 155 -2.35 11.07 30.44
N TYR A 156 -3.54 11.23 31.03
CA TYR A 156 -4.49 12.25 30.58
C TYR A 156 -3.92 13.66 30.68
N ALA A 157 -3.17 13.99 31.73
CA ALA A 157 -2.48 15.28 31.81
C ALA A 157 -1.45 15.50 30.68
N VAL A 158 -0.74 14.46 30.23
CA VAL A 158 0.18 14.56 29.07
C VAL A 158 -0.60 14.76 27.77
N LEU A 159 -1.70 14.04 27.61
CA LEU A 159 -2.57 14.16 26.45
C LEU A 159 -3.23 15.55 26.36
N ASP A 160 -3.72 16.07 27.48
CA ASP A 160 -4.29 17.42 27.56
C ASP A 160 -3.23 18.51 27.27
N GLU A 161 -1.97 18.30 27.70
CA GLU A 161 -0.82 19.16 27.36
C GLU A 161 -0.59 19.17 25.84
N PHE A 162 -0.62 18.00 25.20
CA PHE A 162 -0.44 17.88 23.75
C PHE A 162 -1.61 18.49 22.99
N ASP A 163 -2.85 18.29 23.44
CA ASP A 163 -4.02 18.93 22.83
C ASP A 163 -3.93 20.46 22.90
N ALA A 164 -3.54 21.03 24.04
CA ALA A 164 -3.32 22.47 24.15
C ALA A 164 -2.23 22.99 23.19
N LYS A 165 -1.18 22.19 22.92
CA LYS A 165 -0.09 22.53 22.00
C LYS A 165 -0.49 22.38 20.52
N LEU A 166 -1.29 21.36 20.19
CA LEU A 166 -1.48 20.89 18.81
C LEU A 166 -2.85 21.24 18.22
N SER A 167 -3.86 21.48 19.03
CA SER A 167 -5.22 21.85 18.58
C SER A 167 -5.26 23.14 17.75
N GLN A 168 -4.28 24.03 17.94
CA GLN A 168 -4.18 25.30 17.23
C GLN A 168 -3.46 25.20 15.87
N LYS A 169 -2.86 24.04 15.54
CA LYS A 169 -2.16 23.83 14.27
C LYS A 169 -3.15 23.52 13.14
N GLU A 170 -2.83 23.95 11.92
CA GLU A 170 -3.50 23.45 10.73
C GLU A 170 -3.33 21.92 10.67
N TYR A 171 -4.40 21.19 10.33
CA TYR A 171 -4.45 19.72 10.30
C TYR A 171 -4.35 19.03 11.68
N SER A 172 -5.06 19.53 12.70
CA SER A 172 -5.11 18.91 14.04
C SER A 172 -5.83 17.54 14.12
N SER A 173 -6.51 17.11 13.06
CA SER A 173 -7.34 15.89 13.07
C SER A 173 -6.55 14.61 13.35
N TRP A 174 -5.29 14.51 12.88
CA TRP A 174 -4.46 13.33 13.10
C TRP A 174 -4.08 13.17 14.58
N HIS A 175 -3.82 14.29 15.26
CA HIS A 175 -3.48 14.32 16.68
C HIS A 175 -4.69 13.94 17.52
N GLN A 176 -5.87 14.50 17.22
CA GLN A 176 -7.10 14.16 17.93
C GLN A 176 -7.46 12.67 17.82
N GLU A 177 -7.26 12.09 16.63
CA GLU A 177 -7.43 10.65 16.44
C GLU A 177 -6.42 9.85 17.26
N SER A 178 -5.15 10.24 17.24
CA SER A 178 -4.09 9.58 18.01
C SER A 178 -4.35 9.66 19.52
N ASP A 179 -4.78 10.82 20.01
CA ASP A 179 -5.23 11.04 21.39
C ASP A 179 -6.38 10.10 21.76
N CYS A 180 -7.41 10.04 20.92
CA CYS A 180 -8.55 9.14 21.13
C CYS A 180 -8.13 7.66 21.20
N LEU A 181 -7.19 7.23 20.36
CA LEU A 181 -6.68 5.85 20.39
C LEU A 181 -5.93 5.53 21.69
N VAL A 182 -5.11 6.46 22.18
CA VAL A 182 -4.40 6.33 23.46
C VAL A 182 -5.41 6.27 24.62
N ARG A 183 -6.39 7.18 24.65
CA ARG A 183 -7.43 7.19 25.68
C ARG A 183 -8.27 5.91 25.66
N LEU A 184 -8.68 5.46 24.48
CA LEU A 184 -9.42 4.23 24.32
C LEU A 184 -8.64 3.03 24.89
N THR A 185 -7.34 2.96 24.62
CA THR A 185 -6.49 1.90 25.15
C THR A 185 -6.44 1.91 26.69
N ALA A 186 -6.28 3.10 27.29
CA ALA A 186 -6.29 3.25 28.75
C ALA A 186 -7.67 2.94 29.37
N ILE A 187 -8.76 3.42 28.78
CA ILE A 187 -10.14 3.14 29.22
C ILE A 187 -10.41 1.64 29.18
N THR A 188 -10.03 0.98 28.09
CA THR A 188 -10.20 -0.48 27.96
C THR A 188 -9.45 -1.22 29.06
N ALA A 189 -8.23 -0.79 29.39
CA ALA A 189 -7.43 -1.42 30.44
C ALA A 189 -8.06 -1.25 31.84
N ILE A 190 -8.65 -0.09 32.15
CA ILE A 190 -9.05 0.27 33.52
C ILE A 190 -10.54 0.00 33.77
N ASP A 191 -11.39 0.40 32.83
CA ASP A 191 -12.84 0.42 32.97
C ASP A 191 -13.52 -0.72 32.19
N GLY A 192 -12.76 -1.44 31.34
CA GLY A 192 -13.20 -2.63 30.62
C GLY A 192 -13.94 -2.35 29.31
N GLU A 193 -14.39 -3.42 28.66
CA GLU A 193 -14.95 -3.39 27.31
C GLU A 193 -16.21 -2.52 27.19
N GLN A 194 -17.09 -2.50 28.19
CA GLN A 194 -18.33 -1.72 28.14
C GLN A 194 -18.06 -0.20 28.10
N ALA A 195 -17.09 0.27 28.90
CA ALA A 195 -16.70 1.68 28.88
C ALA A 195 -15.99 2.03 27.56
N ALA A 196 -15.15 1.13 27.06
CA ALA A 196 -14.48 1.28 25.77
C ALA A 196 -15.48 1.37 24.60
N GLU A 197 -16.52 0.53 24.58
CA GLU A 197 -17.58 0.57 23.57
C GLU A 197 -18.36 1.88 23.54
N LYS A 198 -18.64 2.43 24.73
CA LYS A 198 -19.26 3.75 24.84
C LYS A 198 -18.33 4.82 24.24
N PHE A 199 -17.06 4.82 24.64
CA PHE A 199 -16.08 5.76 24.12
C PHE A 199 -15.91 5.66 22.60
N VAL A 200 -15.86 4.44 22.05
CA VAL A 200 -15.81 4.19 20.60
C VAL A 200 -17.03 4.77 19.89
N SER A 201 -18.22 4.59 20.47
CA SER A 201 -19.47 5.09 19.88
C SER A 201 -19.51 6.61 19.85
N ASP A 202 -19.00 7.25 20.91
CA ASP A 202 -18.93 8.71 21.03
C ASP A 202 -17.85 9.35 20.11
N ASN A 203 -16.92 8.56 19.59
CA ASN A 203 -15.76 9.03 18.80
C ASN A 203 -15.64 8.37 17.41
N ILE A 204 -16.76 7.86 16.87
CA ILE A 204 -16.80 7.09 15.61
C ILE A 204 -16.42 7.89 14.35
N GLN A 205 -16.31 9.21 14.46
CA GLN A 205 -15.86 10.09 13.37
C GLN A 205 -14.40 9.85 12.98
N TYR A 206 -13.57 9.35 13.90
CA TYR A 206 -12.17 9.04 13.62
C TYR A 206 -12.04 7.66 12.98
N ASP A 207 -11.22 7.56 11.95
CA ASP A 207 -11.11 6.37 11.10
C ASP A 207 -10.46 5.20 11.85
N GLY A 208 -9.44 5.46 12.68
CA GLY A 208 -8.86 4.49 13.62
C GLY A 208 -9.88 3.94 14.61
N ILE A 209 -10.73 4.80 15.18
CA ILE A 209 -11.81 4.38 16.10
C ILE A 209 -12.87 3.56 15.36
N ARG A 210 -13.23 3.96 14.14
CA ARG A 210 -14.15 3.20 13.28
C ARG A 210 -13.61 1.82 12.92
N ARG A 211 -12.32 1.69 12.61
CA ARG A 211 -11.67 0.38 12.39
C ARG A 211 -11.81 -0.52 13.61
N ILE A 212 -11.51 0.00 14.82
CA ILE A 212 -11.69 -0.75 16.07
C ILE A 212 -13.15 -1.16 16.26
N ALA A 213 -14.11 -0.26 16.00
CA ALA A 213 -15.53 -0.57 16.09
C ALA A 213 -15.95 -1.70 15.13
N ILE A 214 -15.39 -1.74 13.92
CA ILE A 214 -15.65 -2.80 12.94
C ILE A 214 -15.01 -4.12 13.40
N CYS A 215 -13.75 -4.11 13.85
CA CYS A 215 -13.09 -5.31 14.38
C CYS A 215 -13.88 -5.90 15.56
N ASN A 216 -14.28 -5.07 16.53
CA ASN A 216 -15.08 -5.50 17.67
C ASN A 216 -16.44 -6.09 17.24
N ALA A 217 -17.07 -5.51 16.21
CA ALA A 217 -18.31 -6.05 15.67
C ALA A 217 -18.08 -7.41 14.98
N LEU A 218 -16.99 -7.56 14.22
CA LEU A 218 -16.62 -8.83 13.59
C LEU A 218 -16.30 -9.93 14.61
N ASP A 219 -15.54 -9.61 15.67
CA ASP A 219 -15.19 -10.55 16.74
C ASP A 219 -16.45 -11.06 17.48
N LYS A 220 -17.47 -10.21 17.59
CA LYS A 220 -18.79 -10.54 18.14
C LYS A 220 -19.76 -11.13 17.11
N SER A 221 -19.32 -11.35 15.87
CA SER A 221 -20.16 -11.78 14.74
C SER A 221 -21.37 -10.87 14.47
N ASP A 222 -21.32 -9.60 14.90
CA ASP A 222 -22.31 -8.57 14.57
C ASP A 222 -22.00 -7.96 13.18
N PHE A 223 -22.21 -8.79 12.15
CA PHE A 223 -21.94 -8.41 10.77
C PHE A 223 -22.78 -7.22 10.30
N HIS A 224 -24.00 -7.06 10.84
CA HIS A 224 -24.88 -5.94 10.50
C HIS A 224 -24.29 -4.60 10.99
N ARG A 225 -23.77 -4.55 12.22
CA ARG A 225 -23.07 -3.36 12.72
C ARG A 225 -21.79 -3.07 11.92
N ALA A 226 -21.00 -4.10 11.62
CA ALA A 226 -19.76 -3.95 10.84
C ALA A 226 -20.05 -3.39 9.43
N GLU A 227 -21.07 -3.92 8.75
CA GLU A 227 -21.53 -3.43 7.44
C GLU A 227 -21.97 -1.96 7.52
N ARG A 228 -22.83 -1.62 8.49
CA ARG A 228 -23.31 -0.25 8.67
C ARG A 228 -22.17 0.74 8.85
N LEU A 229 -21.19 0.41 9.69
CA LEU A 229 -20.02 1.28 9.93
C LEU A 229 -19.21 1.55 8.65
N CYS A 230 -19.04 0.55 7.79
CA CYS A 230 -18.38 0.71 6.50
C CYS A 230 -19.21 1.58 5.55
N ARG A 231 -20.51 1.28 5.41
CA ARG A 231 -21.43 2.02 4.52
C ARG A 231 -21.58 3.48 4.93
N ASP A 232 -21.68 3.77 6.22
CA ASP A 232 -21.74 5.15 6.73
C ASP A 232 -20.50 5.94 6.31
N LYS A 233 -19.32 5.32 6.36
CA LYS A 233 -18.08 5.97 5.93
C LYS A 233 -18.00 6.15 4.42
N ILE A 234 -18.37 5.13 3.65
CA ILE A 234 -18.44 5.21 2.18
C ILE A 234 -19.40 6.33 1.73
N ASN A 235 -20.54 6.48 2.41
CA ASN A 235 -21.60 7.43 2.04
C ASN A 235 -21.45 8.83 2.64
N SER A 236 -20.58 9.02 3.64
CA SER A 236 -20.37 10.30 4.32
C SER A 236 -19.42 11.26 3.58
N THR A 237 -18.86 10.83 2.46
CA THR A 237 -17.89 11.63 1.72
C THR A 237 -18.02 11.45 0.22
N ASP A 238 -17.93 12.56 -0.52
CA ASP A 238 -17.78 12.55 -1.98
C ASP A 238 -16.32 12.34 -2.43
N ARG A 239 -15.43 11.93 -1.50
CA ARG A 239 -14.03 11.66 -1.82
C ARG A 239 -13.92 10.56 -2.87
N ALA A 240 -12.94 10.73 -3.76
CA ALA A 240 -12.62 9.75 -4.78
C ALA A 240 -12.37 8.36 -4.18
N TYR A 241 -12.71 7.32 -4.95
CA TYR A 241 -12.56 5.91 -4.56
C TYR A 241 -11.20 5.59 -3.95
N HIS A 242 -10.12 6.21 -4.42
CA HIS A 242 -8.78 6.03 -3.87
C HIS A 242 -8.74 6.22 -2.33
N TRP A 243 -9.48 7.19 -1.80
CA TRP A 243 -9.52 7.51 -0.37
C TRP A 243 -10.55 6.68 0.42
N THR A 244 -11.50 6.03 -0.26
CA THR A 244 -12.54 5.21 0.37
C THR A 244 -12.35 3.72 0.14
N ARG A 245 -11.36 3.32 -0.66
CA ARG A 245 -11.06 1.94 -1.07
C ARG A 245 -10.94 0.99 0.11
N GLU A 246 -10.27 1.42 1.18
CA GLU A 246 -10.10 0.62 2.38
C GLU A 246 -11.45 0.19 2.98
N TRP A 247 -12.44 1.09 3.04
CA TRP A 247 -13.77 0.77 3.59
C TRP A 247 -14.54 -0.20 2.72
N TYR A 248 -14.33 -0.16 1.41
CA TYR A 248 -14.86 -1.17 0.49
C TYR A 248 -14.17 -2.52 0.68
N ASP A 249 -12.85 -2.56 0.86
CA ASP A 249 -12.10 -3.79 1.15
C ASP A 249 -12.57 -4.42 2.48
N ILE A 250 -12.78 -3.62 3.53
CA ILE A 250 -13.33 -4.08 4.82
C ILE A 250 -14.77 -4.58 4.65
N LEU A 251 -15.64 -3.84 3.96
CA LEU A 251 -17.01 -4.28 3.71
C LEU A 251 -17.06 -5.61 2.94
N PHE A 252 -16.13 -5.80 2.01
CA PHE A 252 -15.96 -7.06 1.29
C PHE A 252 -15.54 -8.22 2.21
N GLU A 253 -14.68 -7.96 3.19
CA GLU A 253 -14.32 -8.91 4.24
C GLU A 253 -15.52 -9.23 5.15
N VAL A 254 -16.34 -8.24 5.51
CA VAL A 254 -17.57 -8.43 6.30
C VAL A 254 -18.48 -9.45 5.60
N TYR A 255 -18.75 -9.28 4.30
CA TYR A 255 -19.57 -10.25 3.55
C TYR A 255 -18.91 -11.62 3.40
N SER A 256 -17.58 -11.66 3.33
CA SER A 256 -16.84 -12.91 3.29
C SER A 256 -16.98 -13.69 4.60
N LYS A 257 -16.91 -13.00 5.75
CA LYS A 257 -17.04 -13.60 7.09
C LYS A 257 -18.49 -13.94 7.45
N SER A 258 -19.47 -13.17 6.98
CA SER A 258 -20.90 -13.46 7.22
C SER A 258 -21.43 -14.60 6.35
N GLY A 259 -20.70 -15.01 5.30
CA GLY A 259 -21.15 -16.00 4.33
C GLY A 259 -22.18 -15.47 3.33
N ASP A 260 -22.40 -14.15 3.28
CA ASP A 260 -23.35 -13.49 2.38
C ASP A 260 -22.76 -13.37 0.96
N LYS A 261 -22.87 -14.45 0.20
CA LYS A 261 -22.31 -14.54 -1.16
C LYS A 261 -23.02 -13.61 -2.13
N GLU A 262 -24.32 -13.39 -1.96
CA GLU A 262 -25.13 -12.48 -2.78
C GLU A 262 -24.63 -11.05 -2.67
N ARG A 263 -24.58 -10.47 -1.47
CA ARG A 263 -24.09 -9.09 -1.28
C ARG A 263 -22.63 -8.94 -1.65
N ARG A 264 -21.82 -10.00 -1.45
CA ARG A 264 -20.43 -10.01 -1.88
C ARG A 264 -20.29 -9.94 -3.41
N ALA A 265 -21.15 -10.64 -4.15
CA ALA A 265 -21.16 -10.59 -5.61
C ALA A 265 -21.65 -9.22 -6.11
N GLU A 266 -22.71 -8.67 -5.52
CA GLU A 266 -23.21 -7.32 -5.84
C GLU A 266 -22.12 -6.25 -5.62
N LEU A 267 -21.39 -6.33 -4.50
CA LEU A 267 -20.30 -5.41 -4.21
C LEU A 267 -19.12 -5.57 -5.18
N ALA A 268 -18.76 -6.81 -5.54
CA ALA A 268 -17.72 -7.05 -6.53
C ALA A 268 -18.09 -6.46 -7.90
N GLU A 269 -19.36 -6.58 -8.30
CA GLU A 269 -19.87 -5.99 -9.53
C GLU A 269 -19.85 -4.45 -9.48
N ASP A 270 -20.31 -3.83 -8.39
CA ASP A 270 -20.25 -2.37 -8.21
C ASP A 270 -18.81 -1.84 -8.25
N LEU A 271 -17.87 -2.50 -7.58
CA LEU A 271 -16.46 -2.11 -7.56
C LEU A 271 -15.79 -2.28 -8.93
N LEU A 272 -16.17 -3.32 -9.67
CA LEU A 272 -15.70 -3.53 -11.03
C LEU A 272 -16.25 -2.47 -11.98
N LEU A 273 -17.57 -2.29 -12.02
CA LEU A 273 -18.24 -1.43 -13.00
C LEU A 273 -18.18 0.05 -12.64
N GLY A 274 -18.42 0.41 -11.38
CA GLY A 274 -18.50 1.78 -10.91
C GLY A 274 -17.16 2.38 -10.45
N LYS A 275 -16.23 1.55 -9.98
CA LYS A 275 -14.90 2.00 -9.50
C LYS A 275 -13.74 1.57 -10.40
N HIS A 276 -14.02 0.79 -11.44
CA HIS A 276 -13.05 0.28 -12.41
C HIS A 276 -11.91 -0.56 -11.77
N ASP A 277 -12.15 -1.18 -10.60
CA ASP A 277 -11.16 -2.04 -9.96
C ASP A 277 -11.24 -3.46 -10.54
N THR A 278 -10.48 -3.67 -11.62
CA THR A 278 -10.49 -4.94 -12.38
C THR A 278 -10.08 -6.17 -11.57
N LYS A 279 -9.52 -6.02 -10.35
CA LYS A 279 -9.25 -7.16 -9.45
C LYS A 279 -10.53 -7.92 -9.11
N TYR A 280 -11.68 -7.22 -9.06
CA TYR A 280 -12.97 -7.82 -8.71
C TYR A 280 -13.60 -8.64 -9.83
N TYR A 281 -13.11 -8.56 -11.08
CA TYR A 281 -13.60 -9.42 -12.16
C TYR A 281 -13.40 -10.90 -11.85
N THR A 282 -12.18 -11.29 -11.47
CA THR A 282 -11.86 -12.69 -11.12
C THR A 282 -12.70 -13.17 -9.93
N ILE A 283 -12.91 -12.29 -8.96
CA ILE A 283 -13.69 -12.57 -7.75
C ILE A 283 -15.16 -12.77 -8.08
N LEU A 284 -15.75 -11.87 -8.89
CA LEU A 284 -17.14 -11.97 -9.34
C LEU A 284 -17.35 -13.27 -10.15
N LYS A 285 -16.45 -13.58 -11.08
CA LYS A 285 -16.48 -14.82 -11.84
C LYS A 285 -16.46 -16.06 -10.95
N GLN A 286 -15.61 -16.07 -9.91
CA GLN A 286 -15.57 -17.16 -8.94
C GLN A 286 -16.92 -17.30 -8.20
N LEU A 287 -17.45 -16.21 -7.64
CA LEU A 287 -18.69 -16.22 -6.87
C LEU A 287 -19.89 -16.73 -7.69
N LEU A 288 -20.00 -16.28 -8.94
CA LEU A 288 -21.08 -16.70 -9.84
C LEU A 288 -20.90 -18.14 -10.34
N SER A 289 -19.65 -18.61 -10.47
CA SER A 289 -19.35 -20.00 -10.80
C SER A 289 -19.72 -20.94 -9.66
N GLU A 290 -19.38 -20.58 -8.42
CA GLU A 290 -19.78 -21.32 -7.21
C GLU A 290 -21.30 -21.40 -7.06
N LYS A 291 -22.02 -20.35 -7.48
CA LYS A 291 -23.49 -20.32 -7.52
C LYS A 291 -24.09 -21.08 -8.72
N GLY A 292 -23.27 -21.49 -9.69
CA GLY A 292 -23.71 -22.22 -10.89
C GLY A 292 -24.44 -21.36 -11.93
N VAL A 293 -24.37 -20.03 -11.82
CA VAL A 293 -25.08 -19.08 -12.71
C VAL A 293 -24.14 -18.33 -13.67
N TRP A 294 -22.82 -18.57 -13.58
CA TRP A 294 -21.84 -17.90 -14.45
C TRP A 294 -22.20 -17.99 -15.93
N THR A 295 -22.45 -19.20 -16.45
CA THR A 295 -22.74 -19.39 -17.88
C THR A 295 -23.98 -18.62 -18.34
N THR A 296 -25.01 -18.51 -17.48
CA THR A 296 -26.25 -17.79 -17.80
C THR A 296 -26.09 -16.27 -17.68
N GLU A 297 -25.29 -15.79 -16.73
CA GLU A 297 -25.11 -14.35 -16.48
C GLU A 297 -23.97 -13.73 -17.30
N TYR A 298 -23.02 -14.53 -17.76
CA TYR A 298 -21.82 -14.08 -18.46
C TYR A 298 -22.10 -13.15 -19.65
N PRO A 299 -23.08 -13.42 -20.53
CA PRO A 299 -23.43 -12.49 -21.61
C PRO A 299 -23.88 -11.11 -21.12
N SER A 300 -24.65 -11.07 -20.02
CA SER A 300 -25.10 -9.82 -19.40
C SER A 300 -23.93 -9.07 -18.77
N ILE A 301 -23.03 -9.78 -18.09
CA ILE A 301 -21.82 -9.19 -17.50
C ILE A 301 -20.95 -8.57 -18.59
N LEU A 302 -20.69 -9.27 -19.70
CA LEU A 302 -19.92 -8.70 -20.81
C LEU A 302 -20.58 -7.43 -21.38
N ALA A 303 -21.91 -7.40 -21.50
CA ALA A 303 -22.62 -6.20 -21.95
C ALA A 303 -22.44 -5.03 -20.99
N LYS A 304 -22.56 -5.27 -19.67
CA LYS A 304 -22.29 -4.26 -18.64
C LYS A 304 -20.84 -3.78 -18.67
N LEU A 305 -19.87 -4.68 -18.86
CA LEU A 305 -18.45 -4.33 -18.97
C LEU A 305 -18.17 -3.43 -20.18
N ALA A 306 -18.74 -3.76 -21.34
CA ALA A 306 -18.61 -2.97 -22.56
C ALA A 306 -19.16 -1.55 -22.40
N GLN A 307 -20.23 -1.39 -21.60
CA GLN A 307 -20.88 -0.10 -21.38
C GLN A 307 -20.16 0.78 -20.36
N ASN A 308 -19.60 0.18 -19.30
CA ASN A 308 -19.12 0.94 -18.13
C ASN A 308 -17.60 1.05 -18.07
N LEU A 309 -16.85 0.06 -18.56
CA LEU A 309 -15.39 0.10 -18.45
C LEU A 309 -14.74 0.93 -19.57
N PRO A 310 -13.60 1.59 -19.26
CA PRO A 310 -12.69 2.08 -20.29
C PRO A 310 -12.28 0.97 -21.26
N TYR A 311 -12.22 1.31 -22.56
CA TYR A 311 -11.99 0.34 -23.64
C TYR A 311 -10.75 -0.56 -23.40
N ASN A 312 -9.66 0.00 -22.89
CA ASN A 312 -8.42 -0.73 -22.60
C ASN A 312 -8.59 -1.78 -21.48
N MET A 313 -9.38 -1.48 -20.44
CA MET A 313 -9.69 -2.42 -19.36
C MET A 313 -10.62 -3.53 -19.84
N TYR A 314 -11.65 -3.16 -20.62
CA TYR A 314 -12.58 -4.12 -21.22
C TYR A 314 -11.86 -5.10 -22.15
N MET A 315 -10.99 -4.61 -23.05
CA MET A 315 -10.16 -5.46 -23.90
C MET A 315 -9.26 -6.42 -23.11
N GLY A 316 -8.73 -5.98 -21.97
CA GLY A 316 -7.96 -6.83 -21.07
C GLY A 316 -8.77 -8.01 -20.51
N ILE A 317 -10.06 -7.80 -20.23
CA ILE A 317 -10.98 -8.87 -19.80
C ILE A 317 -11.32 -9.79 -20.98
N LEU A 318 -11.67 -9.24 -22.16
CA LEU A 318 -11.96 -10.04 -23.35
C LEU A 318 -10.79 -10.96 -23.72
N SER A 319 -9.57 -10.44 -23.66
CA SER A 319 -8.35 -11.21 -23.89
C SER A 319 -8.22 -12.37 -22.91
N LYS A 320 -8.41 -12.13 -21.60
CA LYS A 320 -8.33 -13.17 -20.56
C LYS A 320 -9.39 -14.27 -20.72
N GLU A 321 -10.59 -13.90 -21.16
CA GLU A 321 -11.70 -14.84 -21.35
C GLU A 321 -11.68 -15.56 -22.71
N GLY A 322 -10.78 -15.17 -23.62
CA GLY A 322 -10.73 -15.77 -24.95
C GLY A 322 -11.85 -15.29 -25.88
N GLU A 323 -12.45 -14.12 -25.62
CA GLU A 323 -13.48 -13.50 -26.44
C GLU A 323 -12.87 -12.85 -27.70
N THR A 324 -12.20 -13.65 -28.54
CA THR A 324 -11.33 -13.18 -29.63
C THR A 324 -12.08 -12.37 -30.69
N ARG A 325 -13.31 -12.76 -31.03
CA ARG A 325 -14.15 -11.99 -31.98
C ARG A 325 -14.51 -10.60 -31.44
N ARG A 326 -14.98 -10.51 -30.19
CA ARG A 326 -15.31 -9.22 -29.55
C ARG A 326 -14.08 -8.35 -29.36
N LEU A 327 -12.93 -8.98 -29.04
CA LEU A 327 -11.65 -8.27 -28.93
C LEU A 327 -11.23 -7.67 -30.28
N LEU A 328 -11.40 -8.40 -31.39
CA LEU A 328 -11.14 -7.88 -32.73
C LEU A 328 -12.06 -6.67 -33.05
N GLU A 329 -13.35 -6.74 -32.73
CA GLU A 329 -14.29 -5.63 -32.91
C GLU A 329 -13.84 -4.37 -32.16
N GLN A 330 -13.32 -4.52 -30.94
CA GLN A 330 -12.75 -3.39 -30.18
C GLN A 330 -11.47 -2.82 -30.82
N LEU A 331 -10.61 -3.67 -31.39
CA LEU A 331 -9.38 -3.23 -32.06
C LEU A 331 -9.63 -2.53 -33.40
N ILE A 332 -10.74 -2.82 -34.07
CA ILE A 332 -11.16 -2.05 -35.26
C ILE A 332 -11.47 -0.60 -34.86
N ILE A 333 -12.08 -0.40 -33.68
CA ILE A 333 -12.40 0.93 -33.14
C ILE A 333 -11.14 1.59 -32.55
N HIS A 334 -10.27 0.81 -31.90
CA HIS A 334 -9.07 1.27 -31.18
C HIS A 334 -7.79 0.57 -31.70
N PRO A 335 -7.35 0.87 -32.93
CA PRO A 335 -6.25 0.15 -33.59
C PRO A 335 -4.88 0.30 -32.93
N SER A 336 -4.69 1.34 -32.09
CA SER A 336 -3.43 1.52 -31.35
C SER A 336 -3.09 0.36 -30.42
N GLU A 337 -4.08 -0.41 -29.99
CA GLU A 337 -3.92 -1.56 -29.07
C GLU A 337 -3.61 -2.88 -29.80
N ILE A 338 -3.52 -2.89 -31.13
CA ILE A 338 -3.25 -4.12 -31.92
C ILE A 338 -1.94 -4.80 -31.52
N PHE A 339 -0.94 -4.02 -31.11
CA PHE A 339 0.36 -4.56 -30.69
C PHE A 339 0.40 -5.05 -29.23
N THR A 340 -0.71 -4.89 -28.50
CA THR A 340 -0.96 -5.48 -27.18
C THR A 340 -1.58 -6.88 -27.34
N TYR A 341 -2.58 -7.02 -28.22
CA TYR A 341 -3.41 -8.24 -28.31
C TYR A 341 -3.22 -9.06 -29.59
N GLY A 342 -2.53 -8.54 -30.61
CA GLY A 342 -2.47 -9.11 -31.96
C GLY A 342 -1.95 -10.56 -32.01
N LYS A 343 -1.06 -10.96 -31.10
CA LYS A 343 -0.59 -12.34 -31.01
C LYS A 343 -1.72 -13.34 -30.72
N GLN A 344 -2.68 -12.96 -29.88
CA GLN A 344 -3.81 -13.82 -29.54
C GLN A 344 -4.74 -13.97 -30.74
N LEU A 345 -4.97 -12.87 -31.47
CA LEU A 345 -5.90 -12.84 -32.60
C LEU A 345 -5.34 -13.44 -33.88
N SER A 346 -4.02 -13.46 -34.07
CA SER A 346 -3.41 -14.03 -35.28
C SER A 346 -3.65 -15.53 -35.47
N THR A 347 -4.10 -16.23 -34.43
CA THR A 347 -4.48 -17.65 -34.52
C THR A 347 -5.81 -17.83 -35.25
N ASP A 348 -6.82 -17.02 -34.91
CA ASP A 348 -8.19 -17.18 -35.40
C ASP A 348 -8.55 -16.19 -36.52
N PHE A 349 -7.91 -15.02 -36.53
CA PHE A 349 -8.16 -13.88 -37.43
C PHE A 349 -6.85 -13.30 -38.01
N PRO A 350 -6.02 -14.11 -38.70
CA PRO A 350 -4.71 -13.66 -39.18
C PRO A 350 -4.81 -12.50 -40.17
N ALA A 351 -5.73 -12.56 -41.13
CA ALA A 351 -5.86 -11.54 -42.17
C ALA A 351 -6.22 -10.16 -41.56
N GLU A 352 -7.26 -10.12 -40.74
CA GLU A 352 -7.73 -8.91 -40.07
C GLU A 352 -6.69 -8.34 -39.11
N THR A 353 -6.01 -9.22 -38.36
CA THR A 353 -4.93 -8.82 -37.44
C THR A 353 -3.76 -8.19 -38.20
N TYR A 354 -3.35 -8.78 -39.32
CA TYR A 354 -2.24 -8.26 -40.10
C TYR A 354 -2.60 -6.93 -40.77
N ASP A 355 -3.81 -6.79 -41.31
CA ASP A 355 -4.27 -5.54 -41.90
C ASP A 355 -4.31 -4.40 -40.88
N LEU A 356 -4.81 -4.65 -39.66
CA LEU A 356 -4.77 -3.68 -38.57
C LEU A 356 -3.33 -3.31 -38.18
N CYS A 357 -2.43 -4.31 -38.04
CA CYS A 357 -1.02 -4.07 -37.77
C CYS A 357 -0.38 -3.19 -38.84
N LEU A 358 -0.62 -3.50 -40.13
CA LEU A 358 -0.06 -2.78 -41.26
C LEU A 358 -0.54 -1.31 -41.27
N ASN A 359 -1.83 -1.08 -41.04
CA ASN A 359 -2.39 0.27 -41.01
C ASN A 359 -1.80 1.11 -39.86
N GLU A 360 -1.66 0.52 -38.67
CA GLU A 360 -1.06 1.20 -37.52
C GLU A 360 0.45 1.46 -37.72
N ILE A 361 1.19 0.52 -38.31
CA ILE A 361 2.59 0.71 -38.71
C ILE A 361 2.73 1.87 -39.70
N ARG A 362 1.87 1.94 -40.73
CA ARG A 362 1.88 3.03 -41.72
C ARG A 362 1.62 4.39 -41.06
N LYS A 363 0.64 4.45 -40.16
CA LYS A 363 0.31 5.66 -39.41
C LYS A 363 1.49 6.13 -38.57
N GLN A 364 2.05 5.26 -37.73
CA GLN A 364 3.19 5.59 -36.87
C GLN A 364 4.44 5.96 -37.67
N ALA A 365 4.69 5.30 -38.80
CA ALA A 365 5.79 5.65 -39.70
C ALA A 365 5.64 7.05 -40.31
N ALA A 366 4.40 7.47 -40.64
CA ALA A 366 4.13 8.81 -41.14
C ALA A 366 4.43 9.89 -40.09
N GLU A 367 3.99 9.66 -38.84
CA GLU A 367 4.16 10.55 -37.69
C GLU A 367 5.58 10.55 -37.10
N ALA A 368 6.41 9.56 -37.46
CA ALA A 368 7.76 9.44 -36.95
C ALA A 368 8.71 10.50 -37.53
N ASP A 369 9.31 11.31 -36.65
CA ASP A 369 10.21 12.42 -36.95
C ASP A 369 11.61 12.25 -36.36
N ASN A 370 11.84 11.19 -35.59
CA ASN A 370 13.10 10.95 -34.89
C ASN A 370 13.43 9.46 -34.80
N ARG A 371 14.70 9.17 -34.48
CA ARG A 371 15.24 7.80 -34.44
C ARG A 371 14.59 6.92 -33.38
N ILE A 372 14.08 7.49 -32.28
CA ILE A 372 13.37 6.73 -31.24
C ILE A 372 12.05 6.20 -31.81
N LYS A 373 11.27 7.06 -32.49
CA LYS A 373 10.02 6.66 -33.15
C LYS A 373 10.27 5.64 -34.29
N TYR A 374 11.37 5.77 -35.06
CA TYR A 374 11.74 4.77 -36.07
C TYR A 374 12.01 3.39 -35.46
N LYS A 375 12.68 3.34 -34.30
CA LYS A 375 12.89 2.09 -33.56
C LYS A 375 11.58 1.49 -33.07
N GLN A 376 10.62 2.31 -32.63
CA GLN A 376 9.28 1.84 -32.24
C GLN A 376 8.53 1.19 -33.42
N VAL A 377 8.55 1.83 -34.59
CA VAL A 377 7.97 1.28 -35.84
C VAL A 377 8.62 -0.07 -36.17
N CYS A 378 9.95 -0.17 -36.11
CA CYS A 378 10.67 -1.43 -36.32
C CYS A 378 10.31 -2.50 -35.28
N GLY A 379 10.07 -2.10 -34.02
CA GLY A 379 9.57 -2.97 -32.97
C GLY A 379 8.19 -3.55 -33.30
N ASN A 380 7.30 -2.75 -33.86
CA ASN A 380 5.97 -3.17 -34.28
C ASN A 380 6.01 -4.08 -35.53
N ILE A 381 6.90 -3.81 -36.49
CA ILE A 381 7.17 -4.73 -37.62
C ILE A 381 7.66 -6.08 -37.11
N LYS A 382 8.55 -6.09 -36.12
CA LYS A 382 9.01 -7.33 -35.48
C LYS A 382 7.86 -8.07 -34.80
N LYS A 383 6.96 -7.37 -34.09
CA LYS A 383 5.76 -8.00 -33.52
C LYS A 383 4.88 -8.65 -34.60
N LEU A 384 4.63 -7.97 -35.72
CA LEU A 384 3.89 -8.56 -36.85
C LEU A 384 4.57 -9.82 -37.40
N PHE A 385 5.90 -9.83 -37.48
CA PHE A 385 6.66 -11.03 -37.83
C PHE A 385 6.42 -12.16 -36.81
N ASP A 386 6.52 -11.85 -35.52
CA ASP A 386 6.31 -12.80 -34.43
C ASP A 386 4.85 -13.33 -34.38
N TYR A 387 3.89 -12.62 -35.02
CA TYR A 387 2.50 -13.07 -35.18
C TYR A 387 2.30 -14.00 -36.39
N GLY A 388 3.30 -14.15 -37.26
CA GLY A 388 3.25 -14.98 -38.46
C GLY A 388 3.10 -14.22 -39.79
N GLY A 389 3.03 -12.88 -39.76
CA GLY A 389 2.86 -12.00 -40.93
C GLY A 389 4.12 -11.83 -41.79
N ASN A 390 4.77 -12.93 -42.16
CA ASN A 390 6.08 -12.92 -42.82
C ASN A 390 6.10 -12.21 -44.18
N ASN A 391 5.04 -12.40 -44.96
CA ASN A 391 4.90 -11.80 -46.29
C ASN A 391 4.59 -10.30 -46.15
N GLU A 392 3.72 -9.96 -45.20
CA GLU A 392 3.26 -8.63 -44.86
C GLU A 392 4.42 -7.76 -44.37
N VAL A 393 5.28 -8.32 -43.52
CA VAL A 393 6.52 -7.69 -43.05
C VAL A 393 7.46 -7.34 -44.19
N SER A 394 7.66 -8.27 -45.13
CA SER A 394 8.56 -8.02 -46.28
C SER A 394 8.01 -6.88 -47.15
N ARG A 395 6.69 -6.89 -47.38
CA ARG A 395 6.00 -5.87 -48.17
C ARG A 395 6.03 -4.50 -47.50
N ILE A 396 5.76 -4.41 -46.20
CA ILE A 396 5.69 -3.12 -45.51
C ILE A 396 7.06 -2.46 -45.36
N ILE A 397 8.14 -3.24 -45.19
CA ILE A 397 9.50 -2.69 -45.16
C ILE A 397 9.82 -2.00 -46.50
N GLU A 398 9.58 -2.68 -47.61
CA GLU A 398 9.85 -2.12 -48.95
C GLU A 398 8.92 -0.95 -49.28
N GLU A 399 7.65 -1.02 -48.87
CA GLU A 399 6.69 0.08 -49.00
C GLU A 399 7.18 1.34 -48.25
N LEU A 400 7.63 1.19 -47.00
CA LEU A 400 8.09 2.32 -46.18
C LEU A 400 9.39 2.94 -46.74
N LYS A 401 10.33 2.12 -47.21
CA LYS A 401 11.55 2.61 -47.88
C LYS A 401 11.23 3.42 -49.12
N ALA A 402 10.33 2.91 -49.98
CA ALA A 402 9.92 3.59 -51.20
C ALA A 402 9.17 4.90 -50.91
N LYS A 403 8.37 4.95 -49.84
CA LYS A 403 7.60 6.13 -49.44
C LYS A 403 8.44 7.22 -48.78
N TYR A 404 9.51 6.86 -48.06
CA TYR A 404 10.34 7.78 -47.28
C TYR A 404 11.83 7.80 -47.68
N PRO A 405 12.19 7.99 -48.97
CA PRO A 405 13.58 7.92 -49.44
C PRO A 405 14.48 9.02 -48.85
N ARG A 406 13.89 10.12 -48.35
CA ARG A 406 14.61 11.25 -47.73
C ARG A 406 14.77 11.13 -46.21
N ARG A 407 14.50 9.96 -45.63
CA ARG A 407 14.67 9.69 -44.19
C ARG A 407 15.77 8.62 -43.98
N PRO A 408 17.06 8.95 -44.16
CA PRO A 408 18.14 7.96 -44.13
C PRO A 408 18.23 7.19 -42.79
N ALA A 409 17.98 7.86 -41.66
CA ALA A 409 17.95 7.20 -40.35
C ALA A 409 16.80 6.19 -40.21
N MET A 410 15.67 6.39 -40.89
CA MET A 410 14.56 5.42 -40.92
C MET A 410 14.95 4.20 -41.78
N ILE A 411 15.56 4.44 -42.94
CA ILE A 411 16.02 3.38 -43.85
C ILE A 411 17.05 2.49 -43.14
N GLU A 412 18.02 3.08 -42.43
CA GLU A 412 19.02 2.34 -41.64
C GLU A 412 18.37 1.38 -40.63
N GLU A 413 17.36 1.85 -39.88
CA GLU A 413 16.65 1.03 -38.89
C GLU A 413 15.81 -0.07 -39.55
N LEU A 414 15.19 0.21 -40.70
CA LEU A 414 14.43 -0.77 -41.49
C LEU A 414 15.33 -1.85 -42.08
N ASP A 415 16.48 -1.49 -42.65
CA ASP A 415 17.48 -2.43 -43.18
C ASP A 415 18.04 -3.32 -42.07
N GLY A 416 18.41 -2.71 -40.93
CA GLY A 416 18.85 -3.46 -39.76
C GLY A 416 17.77 -4.43 -39.27
N SER A 417 16.50 -4.06 -39.36
CA SER A 417 15.38 -4.93 -38.98
C SER A 417 15.17 -6.06 -39.99
N ALA A 418 15.23 -5.79 -41.29
CA ALA A 418 15.13 -6.81 -42.33
C ALA A 418 16.21 -7.90 -42.16
N VAL A 419 17.46 -7.51 -41.92
CA VAL A 419 18.58 -8.44 -41.69
C VAL A 419 18.34 -9.30 -40.44
N ARG A 420 17.88 -8.69 -39.35
CA ARG A 420 17.58 -9.42 -38.09
C ARG A 420 16.45 -10.42 -38.26
N LEU A 421 15.41 -10.07 -39.00
CA LEU A 421 14.24 -10.94 -39.23
C LEU A 421 14.57 -12.07 -40.23
N ALA A 422 15.39 -11.81 -41.25
CA ALA A 422 15.86 -12.84 -42.17
C ALA A 422 16.66 -13.96 -41.48
N LYS A 423 17.43 -13.63 -40.43
CA LYS A 423 18.15 -14.61 -39.60
C LYS A 423 17.25 -15.48 -38.71
N LYS A 424 15.98 -15.12 -38.55
CA LYS A 424 15.00 -15.82 -37.71
C LYS A 424 14.02 -16.69 -38.50
N ARG A 425 14.01 -16.55 -39.82
CA ARG A 425 13.33 -17.47 -40.74
C ARG A 425 14.19 -18.71 -40.89
#